data_AF-I0GTT0-F1
#
_entry.id   AF-I0GTT0-F1
#
_cell.length_a   1.000
_cell.length_b   1.000
_cell.length_c   1.000
_cell.angle_alpha   90.00
_cell.angle_beta   90.00
_cell.angle_gamma   90.00
#
_symmetry.space_group_name_H-M   'P 1'
#
loop_
_entity.id
_entity.type
_entity.pdbx_description
1 polymer ?
#
loop_
_entity_poly.entity_id
_entity_poly.type
_entity_poly.pdbx_seq_one_letter_code
_entity_poly.pdbx_strand_id
1 'polypeptide(L)'
;MSAELTKAKANWQLYYTLTQEMLKFIDRDDVDEFLELEQQRSELVERMKALPETEDYRKTAECQELVQKIKPLDMQVVYKAKAWLNRSRQQNATVHAYDIQGVNKLGNIFNKKY
;
A
#
# COMPACT_ATOMS: atom_id res chain seq x y z
N MET A 1 32.55 -11.59 -2.65
CA MET A 1 31.31 -11.13 -1.97
C MET A 1 30.90 -12.23 -0.99
N SER A 2 30.67 -11.93 0.29
CA SER A 2 30.26 -12.97 1.25
C SER A 2 28.85 -13.49 0.93
N ALA A 3 28.53 -14.70 1.40
CA ALA A 3 27.20 -15.30 1.21
C ALA A 3 26.09 -14.39 1.79
N GLU A 4 26.32 -13.82 2.98
CA GLU A 4 25.38 -12.92 3.64
C GLU A 4 25.22 -11.57 2.91
N LEU A 5 26.30 -11.01 2.33
CA LEU A 5 26.18 -9.79 1.52
C LEU A 5 25.41 -10.03 0.21
N THR A 6 25.55 -11.22 -0.37
CA THR A 6 24.77 -11.65 -1.54
C THR A 6 23.29 -11.78 -1.19
N LYS A 7 22.99 -12.32 0.00
CA LYS A 7 21.64 -12.44 0.53
C LYS A 7 21.02 -11.06 0.85
N ALA A 8 21.79 -10.15 1.44
CA ALA A 8 21.37 -8.77 1.65
C ALA A 8 20.99 -8.09 0.32
N LYS A 9 21.84 -8.22 -0.70
CA LYS A 9 21.56 -7.73 -2.05
C LYS A 9 20.28 -8.32 -2.64
N ALA A 10 20.10 -9.63 -2.54
CA ALA A 10 18.90 -10.31 -3.03
C ALA A 10 17.63 -9.82 -2.31
N ASN A 11 17.68 -9.60 -0.99
CA ASN A 11 16.55 -9.06 -0.23
C ASN A 11 16.16 -7.65 -0.70
N TRP A 12 17.14 -6.78 -0.94
CA TRP A 12 16.88 -5.43 -1.47
C TRP A 12 16.27 -5.46 -2.87
N GLN A 13 16.74 -6.35 -3.74
CA GLN A 13 16.15 -6.54 -5.07
C GLN A 13 14.72 -7.07 -4.98
N LEU A 14 14.46 -8.02 -4.08
CA LEU A 14 13.12 -8.54 -3.84
C LEU A 14 12.19 -7.46 -3.30
N TYR A 15 12.66 -6.60 -2.39
CA TYR A 15 11.88 -5.47 -1.88
C TYR A 15 11.45 -4.54 -3.01
N TYR A 16 12.37 -4.21 -3.92
CA TYR A 16 12.07 -3.41 -5.10
C TYR A 16 11.01 -4.08 -5.98
N THR A 17 11.15 -5.37 -6.29
CA THR A 17 10.19 -6.13 -7.08
C THR A 17 8.81 -6.15 -6.43
N LEU A 18 8.72 -6.45 -5.13
CA LEU A 18 7.45 -6.48 -4.40
C LEU A 18 6.77 -5.11 -4.45
N THR A 19 7.50 -4.02 -4.22
CA THR A 19 6.95 -2.66 -4.33
C THR A 19 6.43 -2.35 -5.74
N GLN A 20 7.10 -2.85 -6.80
CA GLN A 20 6.60 -2.72 -8.17
C GLN A 20 5.33 -3.52 -8.42
N GLU A 21 5.26 -4.77 -7.95
CA GLU A 21 4.06 -5.61 -8.10
C GLU A 21 2.87 -5.02 -7.33
N MET A 22 3.09 -4.55 -6.09
CA MET A 22 2.05 -3.87 -5.31
C MET A 22 1.42 -2.70 -6.08
N LEU A 23 2.21 -1.91 -6.81
CA LEU A 23 1.69 -0.82 -7.65
C LEU A 23 0.79 -1.33 -8.79
N LYS A 24 1.04 -2.51 -9.34
CA LYS A 24 0.20 -3.08 -10.39
C LYS A 24 -1.17 -3.51 -9.84
N PHE A 25 -1.19 -4.16 -8.69
CA PHE A 25 -2.43 -4.68 -8.10
C PHE A 25 -3.31 -3.56 -7.55
N ILE A 26 -2.71 -2.54 -6.91
CA ILE A 26 -3.49 -1.37 -6.46
C ILE A 26 -4.10 -0.57 -7.62
N ASP A 27 -3.46 -0.56 -8.78
CA ASP A 27 -3.99 0.10 -9.99
C ASP A 27 -5.09 -0.72 -10.68
N ARG A 28 -5.15 -2.02 -10.41
CA ARG A 28 -6.19 -2.95 -10.88
C ARG A 28 -7.38 -3.04 -9.92
N ASP A 29 -7.34 -2.32 -8.80
CA ASP A 29 -8.30 -2.45 -7.69
C ASP A 29 -8.36 -3.88 -7.12
N ASP A 30 -7.25 -4.61 -7.23
CA ASP A 30 -7.10 -5.99 -6.82
C ASP A 30 -6.49 -6.04 -5.41
N VAL A 31 -7.37 -5.97 -4.42
CA VAL A 31 -7.02 -5.62 -3.04
C VAL A 31 -6.44 -6.79 -2.29
N ASP A 32 -6.97 -8.00 -2.52
CA ASP A 32 -6.54 -9.20 -1.82
C ASP A 32 -5.06 -9.49 -2.18
N GLU A 33 -4.74 -9.51 -3.47
CA GLU A 33 -3.37 -9.65 -3.99
C GLU A 33 -2.44 -8.52 -3.51
N PHE A 34 -2.94 -7.28 -3.43
CA PHE A 34 -2.16 -6.17 -2.86
C PHE A 34 -1.81 -6.42 -1.39
N LEU A 35 -2.77 -6.89 -0.58
CA LEU A 35 -2.57 -7.17 0.85
C LEU A 35 -1.64 -8.36 1.06
N GLU A 36 -1.74 -9.40 0.24
CA GLU A 36 -0.80 -10.53 0.28
C GLU A 36 0.64 -10.09 -0.02
N LEU A 37 0.83 -9.22 -1.01
CA LEU A 37 2.15 -8.66 -1.33
C LEU A 37 2.67 -7.71 -0.24
N GLU A 38 1.78 -6.95 0.40
CA GLU A 38 2.12 -6.10 1.54
C GLU A 38 2.66 -6.94 2.70
N GLN A 39 1.97 -8.05 3.02
CA GLN A 39 2.40 -8.99 4.06
C GLN A 39 3.77 -9.61 3.73
N GLN A 40 3.96 -10.08 2.50
CA GLN A 40 5.26 -10.62 2.04
C GLN A 40 6.38 -9.58 2.16
N ARG A 41 6.10 -8.31 1.81
CA ARG A 41 7.06 -7.23 1.93
C ARG A 41 7.38 -6.89 3.39
N SER A 42 6.39 -6.96 4.28
CA SER A 42 6.57 -6.76 5.72
C SER A 42 7.46 -7.85 6.33
N GLU A 43 7.23 -9.11 5.99
CA GLU A 43 8.09 -10.23 6.42
C GLU A 43 9.52 -10.11 5.89
N LEU A 44 9.67 -9.65 4.64
CA LEU A 44 10.97 -9.36 4.04
C LEU A 44 11.71 -8.27 4.81
N VAL A 45 11.02 -7.20 5.22
CA VAL A 45 11.62 -6.12 6.02
C VAL A 45 12.12 -6.65 7.36
N GLU A 46 11.35 -7.50 8.04
CA GLU A 46 11.81 -8.13 9.29
C GLU A 46 13.04 -9.01 9.07
N ARG A 47 13.08 -9.77 7.97
CA ARG A 47 14.26 -10.55 7.57
C ARG A 47 15.46 -9.65 7.29
N MET A 48 15.26 -8.51 6.63
CA MET A 48 16.32 -7.54 6.34
C MET A 48 16.88 -6.93 7.62
N LYS A 49 16.02 -6.59 8.60
CA LYS A 49 16.43 -6.07 9.92
C LYS A 49 17.22 -7.08 10.73
N ALA A 50 16.89 -8.37 10.61
CA ALA A 50 17.59 -9.45 11.31
C ALA A 50 18.99 -9.76 10.74
N LEU A 51 19.33 -9.23 9.56
CA LEU A 51 20.61 -9.47 8.89
C LEU A 51 21.51 -8.22 8.99
N PRO A 52 22.62 -8.24 9.77
CA PRO A 52 23.53 -7.10 9.90
C PRO A 52 24.12 -6.61 8.58
N GLU A 53 24.40 -7.53 7.65
CA GLU A 53 24.98 -7.26 6.34
C GLU A 53 24.03 -6.44 5.44
N THR A 54 22.75 -6.35 5.79
CA THR A 54 21.81 -5.42 5.15
C THR A 54 22.29 -3.98 5.26
N GLU A 55 22.79 -3.57 6.43
CA GLU A 55 23.29 -2.20 6.65
C GLU A 55 24.66 -1.98 6.00
N ASP A 56 25.47 -3.02 5.88
CA ASP A 56 26.73 -2.92 5.14
C ASP A 56 26.50 -2.81 3.63
N TYR A 57 25.56 -3.59 3.09
CA TYR A 57 25.13 -3.45 1.70
C TYR A 57 24.52 -2.07 1.44
N ARG A 58 23.73 -1.53 2.37
CA ARG A 58 23.08 -0.22 2.25
C ARG A 58 24.07 0.93 2.04
N LYS A 59 25.30 0.82 2.56
CA LYS A 59 26.35 1.85 2.38
C LYS A 59 27.00 1.82 1.00
N THR A 60 26.80 0.74 0.22
CA THR A 60 27.37 0.62 -1.13
C THR A 60 26.67 1.54 -2.12
N ALA A 61 27.40 2.01 -3.14
CA ALA A 61 26.83 2.83 -4.21
C ALA A 61 25.69 2.10 -4.95
N GLU A 62 25.85 0.80 -5.19
CA GLU A 62 24.84 -0.03 -5.83
C GLU A 62 23.51 -0.01 -5.05
N CYS A 63 23.55 -0.19 -3.73
CA CYS A 63 22.33 -0.14 -2.93
C CYS A 63 21.73 1.27 -2.88
N GLN A 64 22.56 2.31 -2.85
CA GLN A 64 22.08 3.70 -2.86
C GLN A 64 21.31 4.02 -4.15
N GLU A 65 21.81 3.59 -5.31
CA GLU A 65 21.08 3.71 -6.58
C GLU A 65 19.73 2.98 -6.54
N LEU A 66 19.70 1.77 -5.97
CA LEU A 66 18.46 1.02 -5.81
C LEU A 66 17.47 1.71 -4.88
N VAL A 67 17.94 2.26 -3.76
CA VAL A 67 17.13 3.04 -2.82
C VAL A 67 16.52 4.27 -3.49
N GLN A 68 17.26 4.95 -4.37
CA GLN A 68 16.72 6.08 -5.14
C GLN A 68 15.60 5.66 -6.09
N LYS A 69 15.63 4.43 -6.62
CA LYS A 69 14.54 3.87 -7.43
C LYS A 69 13.34 3.46 -6.58
N ILE A 70 13.58 2.91 -5.39
CA ILE A 70 12.53 2.43 -4.47
C ILE A 70 11.71 3.60 -3.89
N LYS A 71 12.36 4.66 -3.41
CA LYS A 71 11.71 5.80 -2.73
C LYS A 71 10.46 6.35 -3.44
N PRO A 72 10.51 6.72 -4.74
CA PRO A 72 9.33 7.24 -5.42
C PRO A 72 8.23 6.18 -5.61
N LEU A 73 8.57 4.89 -5.66
CA LEU A 73 7.57 3.82 -5.75
C LEU A 73 6.86 3.62 -4.41
N ASP A 74 7.59 3.59 -3.30
CA ASP A 74 6.98 3.49 -1.97
C ASP A 74 6.03 4.67 -1.69
N MET A 75 6.44 5.88 -2.08
CA MET A 75 5.58 7.05 -1.95
C MET A 75 4.28 6.89 -2.76
N GLN A 76 4.36 6.33 -3.98
CA GLN A 76 3.19 6.03 -4.80
C GLN A 76 2.30 4.96 -4.18
N VAL A 77 2.88 3.88 -3.65
CA VAL A 77 2.13 2.82 -2.95
C VAL A 77 1.34 3.43 -1.78
N VAL A 78 1.99 4.22 -0.93
CA VAL A 78 1.33 4.86 0.22
C VAL A 78 0.21 5.80 -0.24
N TYR A 79 0.45 6.61 -1.26
CA TYR A 79 -0.55 7.56 -1.76
C TYR A 79 -1.76 6.84 -2.35
N LYS A 80 -1.53 5.84 -3.22
CA LYS A 80 -2.58 5.05 -3.85
C LYS A 80 -3.37 4.26 -2.80
N ALA A 81 -2.71 3.69 -1.79
CA ALA A 81 -3.37 2.97 -0.69
C ALA A 81 -4.32 3.88 0.10
N LYS A 82 -3.89 5.11 0.42
CA LYS A 82 -4.75 6.11 1.06
C LYS A 82 -5.94 6.50 0.18
N ALA A 83 -5.69 6.74 -1.11
CA ALA A 83 -6.74 7.09 -2.05
C ALA A 83 -7.76 5.95 -2.24
N TRP A 84 -7.29 4.71 -2.24
CA TRP A 84 -8.14 3.51 -2.28
C TRP A 84 -8.99 3.38 -1.01
N LEU A 85 -8.39 3.50 0.19
CA LEU A 85 -9.12 3.47 1.47
C LEU A 85 -10.22 4.53 1.52
N ASN A 86 -9.94 5.74 1.03
CA ASN A 86 -10.94 6.81 0.97
C ASN A 86 -12.09 6.48 -0.01
N ARG A 87 -11.78 5.92 -1.19
CA ARG A 87 -12.78 5.46 -2.15
C ARG A 87 -13.65 4.34 -1.59
N SER A 88 -13.04 3.33 -0.96
CA SER A 88 -13.75 2.23 -0.30
C SER A 88 -14.73 2.74 0.78
N ARG A 89 -14.31 3.70 1.61
CA ARG A 89 -15.20 4.33 2.61
C ARG A 89 -16.36 5.09 1.98
N GLN A 90 -16.11 5.83 0.90
CA GLN A 90 -17.17 6.56 0.18
C GLN A 90 -18.15 5.60 -0.51
N GLN A 91 -17.67 4.51 -1.12
CA GLN A 91 -18.52 3.49 -1.73
C GLN A 91 -19.39 2.80 -0.67
N ASN A 92 -18.84 2.40 0.48
CA ASN A 92 -19.64 1.85 1.59
C ASN A 92 -20.71 2.84 2.10
N ALA A 93 -20.37 4.14 2.20
CA ALA A 93 -21.35 5.17 2.55
C ALA A 93 -22.43 5.39 1.47
N THR A 94 -22.10 5.16 0.20
CA THR A 94 -23.03 5.30 -0.95
C THR A 94 -23.89 4.04 -1.15
N VAL A 95 -23.41 2.85 -0.78
CA VAL A 95 -24.21 1.61 -0.80
C VAL A 95 -25.36 1.68 0.22
N HIS A 96 -25.19 2.41 1.33
CA HIS A 96 -26.30 2.75 2.23
C HIS A 96 -27.27 3.82 1.69
N ALA A 97 -27.01 4.41 0.51
CA ALA A 97 -27.92 5.37 -0.11
C ALA A 97 -29.02 4.70 -0.97
N TYR A 98 -28.95 3.38 -1.20
CA TYR A 98 -29.98 2.62 -1.91
C TYR A 98 -31.08 2.01 -1.01
N ASP A 99 -31.10 2.36 0.30
CA ASP A 99 -32.19 1.94 1.20
C ASP A 99 -32.94 3.12 1.84
N ILE A 100 -33.07 4.23 1.10
CA ILE A 100 -34.07 5.27 1.39
C ILE A 100 -34.80 5.66 0.10
N GLN A 101 -35.33 4.66 -0.61
CA GLN A 101 -36.42 4.87 -1.57
C GLN A 101 -37.51 3.83 -1.32
N GLY A 102 -38.29 4.00 -0.25
CA GLY A 102 -39.46 3.13 -0.10
C GLY A 102 -40.28 3.13 1.18
N VAL A 103 -40.24 4.13 2.07
CA VAL A 103 -41.30 4.26 3.09
C VAL A 103 -41.77 5.72 3.24
N ASN A 104 -42.85 6.00 2.51
CA ASN A 104 -43.95 6.91 2.82
C ASN A 104 -43.69 8.38 3.20
N LYS A 105 -44.10 9.23 2.26
CA LYS A 105 -44.95 10.42 2.44
C LYS A 105 -45.63 10.53 3.82
N LEU A 106 -45.07 11.29 4.75
CA LEU A 106 -45.76 12.09 5.78
C LEU A 106 -44.81 13.25 6.10
N GLY A 107 -45.03 14.45 5.57
CA GLY A 107 -45.95 15.38 6.21
C GLY A 107 -45.16 16.39 7.05
N ASN A 108 -44.61 17.41 6.38
CA ASN A 108 -44.72 18.80 6.82
C ASN A 108 -44.48 19.09 8.32
N ILE A 109 -43.23 19.20 8.79
CA ILE A 109 -42.95 19.78 10.11
C ILE A 109 -41.64 20.61 10.06
N PHE A 110 -41.81 21.94 10.04
CA PHE A 110 -40.81 23.01 10.26
C PHE A 110 -39.84 23.35 9.12
N ASN A 111 -40.37 23.87 8.02
CA ASN A 111 -40.36 25.31 7.76
C ASN A 111 -40.63 26.21 9.00
N LYS A 112 -39.57 26.77 9.62
CA LYS A 112 -39.49 28.22 9.96
C LYS A 112 -38.09 28.63 10.44
N LYS A 113 -37.64 29.78 9.89
CA LYS A 113 -36.46 30.58 10.24
C LYS A 113 -36.71 31.46 11.48
N TYR A 114 -35.61 31.98 12.03
CA TYR A 114 -35.44 32.99 13.11
C TYR A 114 -35.45 32.45 14.54
#